data_AF-A0A553ST30-F1
#
_entry.id   AF-A0A553ST30-F1
#
_cell.length_a   1.000
_cell.length_b   1.000
_cell.length_c   1.000
_cell.angle_alpha   90.00
_cell.angle_beta   90.00
_cell.angle_gamma   90.00
#
_symmetry.space_group_name_H-M   'P 1'
#
loop_
_entity.id
_entity.type
_entity.pdbx_description
1 polymer ?
#
loop_
_entity_poly.entity_id
_entity_poly.type
_entity_poly.pdbx_seq_one_letter_code
_entity_poly.pdbx_strand_id
1 'polypeptide(L)' 'MRLSAFFRTRKRKLASTICITIFIISVYYFFFNYQESEMFAGFPVPLAANPIKADQENKYEEYKWWAASETDSIPLPIIG' A
#
# COMPACT_ATOMS: atom_id res chain seq x y z
N MET A 1 -30.28 -32.15 11.24
CA MET A 1 -29.09 -31.27 11.25
C MET A 1 -29.52 -29.89 11.76
N ARG A 2 -28.93 -29.35 12.85
CA ARG A 2 -29.41 -28.11 13.49
C ARG A 2 -29.18 -26.89 12.57
N LEU A 3 -30.24 -26.17 12.21
CA LEU A 3 -30.23 -24.95 11.37
C LEU A 3 -29.17 -23.92 11.79
N SER A 4 -28.90 -23.79 13.09
CA SER A 4 -27.88 -22.88 13.64
C SER A 4 -26.45 -23.20 13.16
N ALA A 5 -26.10 -24.46 12.96
CA ALA A 5 -24.79 -24.86 12.46
C ALA A 5 -24.61 -24.52 10.96
N PHE A 6 -25.70 -24.57 10.20
CA PHE A 6 -25.72 -24.20 8.78
C PHE A 6 -25.52 -22.69 8.57
N PHE A 7 -26.19 -21.84 9.36
CA PHE A 7 -25.97 -20.39 9.29
C PHE A 7 -24.58 -19.97 9.78
N ARG A 8 -24.04 -20.64 10.81
CA ARG A 8 -22.68 -20.40 11.31
C ARG A 8 -21.61 -20.75 10.28
N THR A 9 -21.79 -21.83 9.53
CA THR A 9 -20.86 -22.23 8.45
C THR A 9 -20.98 -21.31 7.23
N ARG A 10 -22.18 -20.84 6.85
CA ARG A 10 -22.35 -19.80 5.81
C ARG A 10 -21.64 -18.48 6.17
N LYS A 11 -21.80 -18.00 7.40
CA LYS A 11 -21.14 -16.75 7.86
C LYS A 11 -19.61 -16.86 7.82
N ARG A 12 -19.05 -18.00 8.25
CA ARG A 12 -17.60 -18.27 8.17
C ARG A 12 -17.09 -18.35 6.74
N LYS A 13 -17.83 -19.00 5.84
CA LYS A 13 -17.49 -19.03 4.41
C LYS A 13 -17.49 -17.63 3.81
N LEU A 14 -18.52 -16.83 4.08
CA LEU A 14 -18.60 -15.45 3.61
C LEU A 14 -17.42 -14.60 4.11
N ALA A 15 -17.12 -14.66 5.41
CA ALA A 15 -15.99 -13.94 5.98
C ALA A 15 -14.66 -14.37 5.35
N SER A 16 -14.45 -15.69 5.19
CA SER A 16 -13.27 -16.23 4.52
C SER A 16 -13.14 -15.73 3.08
N THR A 17 -14.25 -15.73 2.32
CA THR A 17 -14.26 -15.20 0.95
C THR A 17 -13.90 -13.72 0.93
N ILE A 18 -14.47 -12.90 1.82
CA ILE A 18 -14.16 -11.47 1.92
C ILE A 18 -12.67 -11.26 2.21
N CYS A 19 -12.10 -11.98 3.18
CA CYS A 19 -10.67 -11.87 3.51
C CYS A 19 -9.78 -12.25 2.32
N ILE A 20 -10.09 -13.34 1.62
CA ILE A 20 -9.35 -13.77 0.43
C ILE A 20 -9.46 -12.71 -0.68
N THR A 21 -10.66 -12.18 -0.92
CA THR A 21 -10.87 -11.13 -1.91
C THR A 21 -10.08 -9.86 -1.59
N ILE A 22 -10.12 -9.39 -0.33
CA ILE A 22 -9.32 -8.23 0.11
C ILE A 22 -7.84 -8.50 -0.10
N PHE A 23 -7.35 -9.68 0.31
CA PHE A 23 -5.95 -10.05 0.12
C PHE A 23 -5.54 -10.02 -1.35
N ILE A 24 -6.33 -10.63 -2.25
CA ILE A 24 -6.06 -10.63 -3.69
C ILE A 24 -6.03 -9.20 -4.23
N ILE A 25 -6.99 -8.35 -3.83
CA ILE A 25 -7.04 -6.94 -4.25
C ILE A 25 -5.82 -6.18 -3.74
N SER A 26 -5.40 -6.38 -2.49
CA SER A 26 -4.20 -5.74 -1.92
C SER A 26 -2.93 -6.15 -2.65
N VAL A 27 -2.78 -7.43 -2.97
CA VAL A 27 -1.66 -7.96 -3.76
C VAL A 27 -1.66 -7.35 -5.15
N TYR A 28 -2.82 -7.35 -5.83
CA TYR A 28 -2.95 -6.72 -7.14
C TYR A 28 -2.61 -5.23 -7.10
N TYR A 29 -3.15 -4.50 -6.12
CA TYR A 29 -2.86 -3.07 -5.94
C TYR A 29 -1.36 -2.82 -5.78
N PHE A 30 -0.68 -3.62 -4.96
CA PHE A 30 0.77 -3.52 -4.77
C PHE A 30 1.53 -3.72 -6.08
N PHE A 31 1.31 -4.83 -6.79
CA PHE A 31 2.03 -5.12 -8.04
C PHE A 31 1.73 -4.15 -9.20
N PHE A 32 0.57 -3.49 -9.19
CA PHE A 32 0.19 -2.54 -10.24
C PHE A 32 0.54 -1.08 -9.91
N ASN A 33 0.87 -0.75 -8.67
CA ASN A 33 1.20 0.63 -8.27
C ASN A 33 2.65 0.80 -7.80
N TYR A 34 3.40 -0.29 -7.63
CA TYR A 34 4.78 -0.26 -7.16
C TYR A 34 5.67 -1.07 -8.12
N GLN A 35 6.87 -0.54 -8.33
CA GLN A 35 7.99 -1.22 -8.96
C GLN A 35 9.10 -1.47 -7.93
N GLU A 36 10.06 -2.31 -8.26
CA GLU A 36 11.23 -2.54 -7.42
C GLU A 36 12.25 -1.40 -7.59
N SER A 37 12.96 -1.04 -6.51
CA SER A 37 14.11 -0.15 -6.55
C SER A 37 15.26 -0.78 -7.36
N GLU A 38 16.01 0.03 -8.11
CA GLU A 38 17.17 -0.47 -8.87
C GLU A 38 18.36 -0.78 -7.95
N MET A 39 18.45 -0.10 -6.80
CA MET A 39 19.52 -0.28 -5.82
C MET A 39 19.20 -1.21 -4.66
N PHE A 40 17.91 -1.33 -4.30
CA PHE A 40 17.47 -2.11 -3.14
C PHE A 40 16.42 -3.15 -3.52
N ALA A 41 16.88 -4.38 -3.72
CA ALA A 41 15.99 -5.50 -4.00
C ALA A 41 14.91 -5.65 -2.92
N GLY A 42 13.66 -5.79 -3.36
CA GLY A 42 12.47 -5.89 -2.50
C GLY A 42 11.95 -4.55 -1.96
N PHE A 43 12.60 -3.42 -2.22
CA PHE A 43 12.08 -2.12 -1.81
C PHE A 43 11.04 -1.61 -2.83
N PRO A 44 9.77 -1.41 -2.42
CA PRO A 44 8.73 -0.99 -3.36
C PRO A 44 8.74 0.53 -3.56
N VAL A 45 8.97 0.93 -4.80
CA VAL A 45 8.91 2.31 -5.27
C VAL A 45 7.58 2.53 -5.98
N PRO A 46 6.76 3.52 -5.57
CA PRO A 46 5.52 3.82 -6.29
C PRO A 46 5.79 4.19 -7.76
N LEU A 47 4.99 3.67 -8.69
CA LEU A 47 5.10 4.02 -10.12
C LEU A 47 4.82 5.51 -10.38
N ALA A 48 4.07 6.17 -9.50
CA ALA A 48 3.81 7.61 -9.57
C ALA A 48 4.99 8.47 -9.09
N ALA A 49 6.04 7.85 -8.52
CA ALA A 49 7.22 8.56 -8.05
C ALA A 49 8.17 8.85 -9.23
N ASN A 50 8.55 10.12 -9.39
CA ASN A 50 9.49 10.51 -10.44
C ASN A 50 10.92 10.40 -9.92
N PRO A 51 11.83 9.67 -10.58
CA PRO A 51 13.23 9.64 -10.17
C PRO A 51 13.86 11.03 -10.32
N ILE A 52 14.55 11.49 -9.27
CA ILE A 52 15.31 12.75 -9.26
C ILE A 52 16.79 12.46 -9.49
N LYS A 53 17.32 11.50 -8.72
CA LYS A 53 18.74 11.17 -8.71
C LYS A 53 18.93 9.72 -8.30
N ALA A 54 19.94 9.07 -8.85
CA ALA A 54 20.43 7.77 -8.42
C ALA A 54 21.96 7.87 -8.32
N ASP A 55 22.54 7.46 -7.20
CA ASP A 55 23.98 7.41 -6.98
C ASP A 55 24.40 5.99 -6.59
N GLN A 56 25.04 5.29 -7.53
CA GLN A 56 25.45 3.90 -7.33
C GLN A 56 26.64 3.76 -6.38
N GLU A 57 27.53 4.76 -6.32
CA GLU A 57 28.71 4.74 -5.44
C GLU A 57 28.28 4.91 -3.98
N ASN A 58 27.37 5.84 -3.73
CA ASN A 58 26.80 6.09 -2.40
C ASN A 58 25.55 5.23 -2.09
N LYS A 59 25.14 4.35 -3.02
CA LYS A 59 24.03 3.39 -2.90
C LYS A 59 22.72 4.03 -2.48
N TYR A 60 22.24 5.02 -3.21
CA TYR A 60 20.93 5.62 -2.92
C TYR A 60 20.17 6.08 -4.16
N GLU A 61 18.86 6.16 -4.02
CA GLU A 61 17.92 6.70 -5.00
C GLU A 61 17.06 7.78 -4.36
N GLU A 62 16.85 8.88 -5.07
CA GLU A 62 15.98 9.98 -4.70
C GLU A 62 14.79 10.03 -5.66
N TYR A 63 13.60 10.06 -5.09
CA TYR A 63 12.35 10.13 -5.85
C TYR A 63 11.51 11.32 -5.39
N LYS A 64 10.92 12.03 -6.35
CA LYS A 64 9.90 13.04 -6.11
C LYS A 64 8.54 12.36 -6.14
N TRP A 65 7.90 12.27 -4.98
CA TRP A 65 6.55 11.76 -4.89
C TRP A 65 5.58 12.90 -5.25
N TRP A 66 4.37 12.56 -5.69
CA TRP A 66 3.32 13.57 -5.76
C TRP A 66 3.15 14.21 -4.37
N ALA A 67 2.88 15.50 -4.34
CA ALA A 67 2.58 16.19 -3.09
C ALA A 67 1.47 15.40 -2.39
N ALA A 68 1.76 14.88 -1.20
CA ALA A 68 0.68 14.57 -0.27
C ALA A 68 -0.16 15.85 -0.18
N SER A 69 -1.48 15.73 -0.29
CA SER A 69 -2.40 16.87 -0.23
C SER A 69 -2.28 17.54 1.15
N GLU A 70 -1.26 18.36 1.35
CA GLU A 70 -1.19 19.39 2.41
C GLU A 70 -2.05 20.60 2.00
N THR A 71 -3.12 20.37 1.25
CA THR A 71 -4.13 21.39 0.99
C THR A 71 -4.93 21.68 2.26
N ASP A 72 -4.94 20.74 3.22
CA ASP A 72 -5.36 20.94 4.59
C ASP A 72 -4.14 20.82 5.50
N SER A 73 -3.56 21.97 5.81
CA SER A 73 -2.33 22.20 6.56
C SER A 73 -2.19 21.32 7.81
N ILE A 74 -0.97 20.85 8.07
CA ILE A 74 -0.49 20.56 9.42
C ILE A 74 -0.92 21.73 10.33
N PRO A 75 -1.56 21.50 11.50
CA PRO A 75 -1.96 22.59 12.37
C PRO A 75 -0.71 23.42 12.71
N LEU A 76 -0.72 24.69 12.30
CA LEU A 76 0.33 25.64 12.66
C LEU A 76 0.51 25.57 14.18
N PRO A 77 1.75 25.45 14.71
CA PRO A 77 1.95 25.66 16.12
C PRO A 77 1.53 27.09 16.43
N ILE A 78 0.51 27.24 17.27
CA ILE A 78 0.16 28.54 17.86
C ILE A 78 1.38 28.98 18.66
N ILE A 79 2.14 29.92 18.12
CA ILE A 79 3.19 30.64 18.85
C ILE A 79 2.75 32.10 18.85
N GLY A 80 2.65 32.65 20.06
CA GLY A 80 1.97 33.91 20.40
C GLY A 80 2.70 35.18 20.03
#